data_AF-A0A3P9A932-F1
#
_entry.id   AF-A0A3P9A932-F1
#
_cell.length_a   1.000
_cell.length_b   1.000
_cell.length_c   1.000
_cell.angle_alpha   90.00
_cell.angle_beta   90.00
_cell.angle_gamma   90.00
#
_symmetry.space_group_name_H-M   'P 1'
#
loop_
_entity.id
_entity.type
_entity.pdbx_description
1 polymer ?
#
loop_
_entity_poly.entity_id
_entity_poly.type
_entity_poly.pdbx_seq_one_letter_code
_entity_poly.pdbx_strand_id
1 'polypeptide(L)'
;TSKMAATMGSLVSYGSDSDSDNETQSNRSPEKIDPDALAHLQPLKSGQTLSLALLNSAPEVAVKEAVETGVHLDPSLKEVTYNPTYETMFAPEFGPVNPYRSQQMAAPRNMLSGYAEPAHVNDFMFEQQRRTFSTFGYALDPSVDTSQISSNSYIGAVDEAEKKKGLTVFEVGPKKTDKRKKVQGGEADDIDNYLGPWAKYVDEKDSAKPSEEEQKELDEITAKRQKKGRNEEEAPAEEKTILHVKDAYDYQGRSYLHVPQDVGINLRTADTPDKCYLPKKQIHVWSGHTKGVSAIRLFPVSGHLLLSCSMDCKIKLWEVYNERRCVRTFIGHSKAVRDICFNNTGTQYMSAAYDRYLKLWDTETGQCISRFTNRKVPYCVKFNPDEDKQNLFVAGMSDKKIVQWDVRTGEVVQEYDRHLGAVNTITFVDENRRFVSTSDDKSLRVWEWDIPVDFKYIAEPSMHSMPAVTLSPNGKWLACQSMDNQILIFGAQNRFRLNKKKIFKGHMVAGYACQVDFSPDMSYVVSGDADGKLNIWDWKTTKLYHRIKAHDKVCISALWHPHETSKVITCGWDGQIKLWD
;
A
#
# COMPACT_ATOMS: atom_id res chain seq x y z
N THR A 1 -49.86 -11.76 48.92
CA THR A 1 -51.00 -12.22 49.74
C THR A 1 -50.93 -11.51 51.08
N SER A 2 -52.02 -10.79 51.39
CA SER A 2 -52.50 -10.33 52.72
C SER A 2 -51.48 -10.19 53.87
N LYS A 3 -51.17 -8.97 54.34
CA LYS A 3 -51.93 -8.11 55.29
C LYS A 3 -51.76 -8.48 56.77
N MET A 4 -51.73 -7.41 57.57
CA MET A 4 -51.98 -7.26 59.03
C MET A 4 -50.74 -7.34 59.93
N ALA A 5 -50.32 -6.21 60.53
CA ALA A 5 -50.86 -5.51 61.72
C ALA A 5 -50.03 -5.94 62.96
N ALA A 6 -49.77 -5.17 64.02
CA ALA A 6 -50.39 -3.97 64.59
C ALA A 6 -49.32 -3.33 65.54
N THR A 7 -49.13 -2.00 65.58
CA THR A 7 -49.68 -1.00 66.53
C THR A 7 -49.08 -0.91 67.95
N MET A 8 -48.84 0.35 68.36
CA MET A 8 -48.70 0.94 69.71
C MET A 8 -47.39 0.65 70.48
N GLY A 9 -46.78 1.58 71.21
CA GLY A 9 -47.13 2.93 71.64
C GLY A 9 -46.26 3.34 72.85
N SER A 10 -46.09 4.66 73.05
CA SER A 10 -45.72 5.39 74.27
C SER A 10 -44.36 5.15 75.00
N LEU A 11 -43.45 6.12 74.81
CA LEU A 11 -42.82 7.03 75.80
C LEU A 11 -42.98 6.78 77.33
N VAL A 12 -41.87 7.00 78.05
CA VAL A 12 -41.66 7.60 79.42
C VAL A 12 -41.05 6.68 80.51
N SER A 13 -39.72 6.83 80.66
CA SER A 13 -38.96 7.31 81.86
C SER A 13 -38.44 6.40 82.99
N TYR A 14 -37.28 6.85 83.53
CA TYR A 14 -36.68 6.68 84.87
C TYR A 14 -36.26 5.24 85.25
N GLY A 15 -35.06 4.96 85.80
CA GLY A 15 -34.07 5.77 86.49
C GLY A 15 -33.73 5.11 87.84
N SER A 16 -32.44 5.17 88.22
CA SER A 16 -31.84 4.87 89.55
C SER A 16 -31.28 3.46 89.81
N ASP A 17 -29.97 3.42 90.10
CA ASP A 17 -29.36 3.04 91.40
C ASP A 17 -27.82 3.01 91.27
N SER A 18 -26.95 3.19 92.27
CA SER A 18 -26.89 3.91 93.55
C SER A 18 -25.48 3.60 94.14
N ASP A 19 -25.02 4.40 95.11
CA ASP A 19 -23.98 4.16 96.14
C ASP A 19 -22.49 4.40 95.78
N SER A 20 -21.63 5.06 96.59
CA SER A 20 -21.75 5.63 97.94
C SER A 20 -20.57 6.58 98.31
N ASP A 21 -20.89 7.54 99.20
CA ASP A 21 -20.15 8.17 100.33
C ASP A 21 -18.73 8.78 100.20
N ASN A 22 -18.53 10.06 100.56
CA ASN A 22 -18.36 10.52 101.97
C ASN A 22 -18.09 12.05 102.13
N GLU A 23 -18.90 12.68 103.00
CA GLU A 23 -18.72 13.83 103.94
C GLU A 23 -17.41 14.67 103.97
N THR A 24 -17.33 16.00 104.27
CA THR A 24 -17.98 16.85 105.31
C THR A 24 -17.62 18.37 105.17
N GLN A 25 -18.57 19.26 105.56
CA GLN A 25 -18.45 20.54 106.33
C GLN A 25 -17.66 21.77 105.76
N SER A 26 -18.03 23.06 105.93
CA SER A 26 -19.07 23.78 106.71
C SER A 26 -19.13 25.31 106.38
N ASN A 27 -20.32 25.93 106.58
CA ASN A 27 -20.65 27.32 107.02
C ASN A 27 -20.12 28.55 106.24
N ARG A 28 -20.76 29.72 106.09
CA ARG A 28 -22.06 30.41 106.39
C ARG A 28 -21.89 31.77 105.67
N SER A 29 -22.83 32.35 104.92
CA SER A 29 -23.97 33.19 105.36
C SER A 29 -24.75 33.70 104.12
N PRO A 30 -26.06 34.03 104.21
CA PRO A 30 -26.87 34.46 103.06
C PRO A 30 -27.25 35.95 103.12
N GLU A 31 -27.25 36.67 102.00
CA GLU A 31 -28.17 37.81 101.76
C GLU A 31 -28.16 38.34 100.31
N LYS A 32 -29.37 38.74 99.87
CA LYS A 32 -29.77 39.55 98.70
C LYS A 32 -30.05 38.85 97.36
N ILE A 33 -31.31 38.97 96.97
CA ILE A 33 -31.93 38.61 95.68
C ILE A 33 -31.85 39.85 94.78
N ASP A 34 -31.27 39.69 93.58
CA ASP A 34 -31.16 40.74 92.56
C ASP A 34 -31.94 40.38 91.27
N PRO A 35 -32.39 41.38 90.50
CA PRO A 35 -33.62 41.36 89.71
C PRO A 35 -33.41 40.96 88.23
N ASP A 36 -32.66 39.89 87.96
CA ASP A 36 -32.46 39.36 86.60
C ASP A 36 -33.28 38.09 86.29
N ALA A 37 -34.07 37.61 87.27
CA ALA A 37 -34.91 36.42 87.14
C ALA A 37 -36.21 36.64 86.32
N LEU A 38 -36.43 37.83 85.72
CA LEU A 38 -37.68 38.18 85.03
C LEU A 38 -37.49 38.69 83.58
N ALA A 39 -36.28 38.59 83.01
CA ALA A 39 -36.01 39.01 81.62
C ALA A 39 -36.58 38.07 80.52
N HIS A 40 -37.14 36.91 80.89
CA HIS A 40 -37.78 35.95 79.96
C HIS A 40 -39.25 36.28 79.65
N LEU A 41 -39.73 37.48 80.01
CA LEU A 41 -41.15 37.88 79.90
C LEU A 41 -41.34 39.27 79.24
N GLN A 42 -40.70 39.51 78.09
CA GLN A 42 -41.18 40.53 77.13
C GLN A 42 -41.60 39.89 75.79
N PRO A 43 -42.87 40.05 75.34
CA PRO A 43 -43.38 39.50 74.07
C PRO A 43 -43.53 40.56 72.96
N LEU A 44 -43.23 40.22 71.69
CA LEU A 44 -43.65 40.88 70.42
C LEU A 44 -43.05 40.07 69.22
N LYS A 45 -43.72 39.68 68.13
CA LYS A 45 -45.02 40.03 67.51
C LYS A 45 -45.78 38.79 67.01
N SER A 46 -47.10 38.96 66.98
CA SER A 46 -48.17 38.02 66.60
C SER A 46 -48.42 37.86 65.09
N GLY A 47 -48.67 36.61 64.66
CA GLY A 47 -49.59 36.19 63.57
C GLY A 47 -49.16 36.49 62.12
N GLN A 48 -49.40 35.64 61.11
CA GLN A 48 -50.50 34.68 60.93
C GLN A 48 -50.07 33.41 60.17
N THR A 49 -50.84 32.37 60.46
CA THR A 49 -50.92 31.04 59.86
C THR A 49 -51.56 31.01 58.48
N LEU A 50 -51.07 30.07 57.65
CA LEU A 50 -51.74 29.21 56.65
C LEU A 50 -52.60 29.85 55.54
N SER A 51 -52.17 29.66 54.28
CA SER A 51 -53.10 29.33 53.19
C SER A 51 -52.45 28.34 52.20
N LEU A 52 -53.19 27.27 51.89
CA LEU A 52 -52.93 26.36 50.78
C LEU A 52 -53.26 27.10 49.47
N ALA A 53 -52.31 27.18 48.53
CA ALA A 53 -52.56 27.51 47.13
C ALA A 53 -51.47 26.85 46.28
N LEU A 54 -51.83 25.80 45.54
CA LEU A 54 -52.17 25.84 44.10
C LEU A 54 -50.92 25.85 43.22
N LEU A 55 -50.80 24.81 42.39
CA LEU A 55 -49.73 24.62 41.42
C LEU A 55 -49.64 25.84 40.50
N ASN A 56 -48.63 26.69 40.73
CA ASN A 56 -48.37 27.87 39.91
C ASN A 56 -47.18 27.57 38.99
N SER A 57 -47.47 27.34 37.71
CA SER A 57 -46.50 27.00 36.66
C SER A 57 -45.84 28.26 36.06
N ALA A 58 -45.29 29.14 36.91
CA ALA A 58 -44.48 30.28 36.51
C ALA A 58 -43.58 30.71 37.68
N PRO A 59 -42.28 30.99 37.47
CA PRO A 59 -41.40 31.38 38.57
C PRO A 59 -41.76 32.78 39.09
N GLU A 60 -41.87 32.90 40.40
CA GLU A 60 -41.95 34.19 41.09
C GLU A 60 -40.60 34.91 40.90
N VAL A 61 -40.61 36.02 40.15
CA VAL A 61 -39.42 36.85 39.95
C VAL A 61 -39.21 37.67 41.21
N ALA A 62 -38.43 37.13 42.13
CA ALA A 62 -38.02 37.84 43.35
C ALA A 62 -37.14 39.05 42.99
N VAL A 63 -37.54 40.22 43.51
CA VAL A 63 -36.78 41.47 43.46
C VAL A 63 -35.53 41.31 44.33
N LYS A 64 -34.37 41.73 43.81
CA LYS A 64 -33.00 41.44 44.29
C LYS A 64 -32.62 41.89 45.72
N GLU A 65 -33.54 42.38 46.55
CA GLU A 65 -33.23 43.05 47.83
C GLU A 65 -33.70 42.29 49.09
N ALA A 66 -34.32 41.12 48.94
CA ALA A 66 -34.78 40.28 50.07
C ALA A 66 -34.07 38.91 50.16
N VAL A 67 -32.89 38.77 49.56
CA VAL A 67 -31.97 37.67 49.88
C VAL A 67 -31.14 38.16 51.06
N GLU A 68 -31.56 37.80 52.28
CA GLU A 68 -30.69 37.96 53.44
C GLU A 68 -29.37 37.25 53.16
N THR A 69 -28.34 38.09 53.15
CA THR A 69 -26.99 37.83 52.75
C THR A 69 -26.28 36.97 53.79
N GLY A 70 -26.43 35.65 53.66
CA GLY A 70 -25.39 34.72 54.10
C GLY A 70 -24.18 34.84 53.17
N VAL A 71 -22.96 34.84 53.72
CA VAL A 71 -21.74 34.75 52.91
C VAL A 71 -21.65 33.32 52.36
N HIS A 72 -22.34 33.06 51.25
CA HIS A 72 -22.26 31.76 50.56
C HIS A 72 -21.03 31.71 49.68
N LEU A 73 -20.37 30.54 49.68
CA LEU A 73 -19.24 30.27 48.81
C LEU A 73 -19.74 29.79 47.43
N ASP A 74 -18.98 30.14 46.40
CA ASP A 74 -19.20 29.63 45.05
C ASP A 74 -18.79 28.13 45.00
N PRO A 75 -19.68 27.21 44.56
CA PRO A 75 -19.39 25.78 44.51
C PRO A 75 -18.22 25.38 43.59
N SER A 76 -17.87 26.24 42.62
CA SER A 76 -16.76 25.99 41.68
C SER A 76 -15.39 26.38 42.24
N LEU A 77 -15.36 27.11 43.36
CA LEU A 77 -14.17 27.72 43.94
C LEU A 77 -13.47 26.72 44.87
N LYS A 78 -12.20 26.40 44.58
CA LYS A 78 -11.44 25.35 45.28
C LYS A 78 -10.64 25.83 46.50
N GLU A 79 -10.30 27.12 46.55
CA GLU A 79 -9.47 27.70 47.61
C GLU A 79 -10.22 28.87 48.27
N VAL A 80 -10.34 28.85 49.61
CA VAL A 80 -11.05 29.88 50.38
C VAL A 80 -10.05 30.68 51.20
N THR A 81 -10.21 32.01 51.23
CA THR A 81 -9.27 32.95 51.89
C THR A 81 -9.61 33.25 53.35
N TYR A 82 -10.78 32.82 53.81
CA TYR A 82 -11.25 32.92 55.19
C TYR A 82 -11.76 31.56 55.65
N ASN A 83 -11.95 31.37 56.96
CA ASN A 83 -12.51 30.13 57.49
C ASN A 83 -14.04 30.21 57.47
N PRO A 84 -14.74 29.52 56.55
CA PRO A 84 -16.21 29.52 56.52
C PRO A 84 -16.79 28.65 57.64
N THR A 85 -18.06 28.88 57.95
CA THR A 85 -18.83 28.01 58.84
C THR A 85 -19.28 26.75 58.08
N TYR A 86 -19.59 25.67 58.79
CA TYR A 86 -20.08 24.42 58.17
C TYR A 86 -21.29 24.65 57.25
N GLU A 87 -22.25 25.45 57.72
CA GLU A 87 -23.47 25.78 56.99
C GLU A 87 -23.20 26.60 55.72
N THR A 88 -22.17 27.45 55.72
CA THR A 88 -21.82 28.26 54.53
C THR A 88 -21.02 27.48 53.49
N MET A 89 -20.23 26.47 53.90
CA MET A 89 -19.39 25.65 53.01
C MET A 89 -20.09 24.42 52.43
N PHE A 90 -20.94 23.74 53.21
CA PHE A 90 -21.57 22.46 52.83
C PHE A 90 -23.08 22.58 52.52
N ALA A 91 -23.57 23.79 52.23
CA ALA A 91 -24.95 23.97 51.76
C ALA A 91 -25.15 23.26 50.40
N PRO A 92 -26.26 22.53 50.21
CA PRO A 92 -26.53 21.85 48.95
C PRO A 92 -26.83 22.84 47.82
N GLU A 93 -26.42 22.51 46.59
CA GLU A 93 -26.77 23.30 45.40
C GLU A 93 -28.28 23.22 45.12
N PHE A 94 -28.93 24.37 44.94
CA PHE A 94 -30.35 24.44 44.63
C PHE A 94 -30.63 24.25 43.13
N GLY A 95 -31.66 23.45 42.80
CA GLY A 95 -32.16 23.26 41.44
C GLY A 95 -32.08 21.80 40.94
N PRO A 96 -32.60 21.51 39.73
CA PRO A 96 -32.53 20.18 39.16
C PRO A 96 -31.12 19.86 38.65
N VAL A 97 -30.65 18.63 38.89
CA VAL A 97 -29.39 18.12 38.31
C VAL A 97 -29.53 18.08 36.79
N ASN A 98 -28.51 18.59 36.08
CA ASN A 98 -28.52 18.62 34.62
C ASN A 98 -28.53 17.18 34.02
N PRO A 99 -29.60 16.77 33.32
CA PRO A 99 -29.76 15.41 32.82
C PRO A 99 -28.88 15.10 31.60
N TYR A 100 -28.24 16.12 30.99
CA TYR A 100 -27.38 15.95 29.81
C TYR A 100 -25.93 15.61 30.16
N ARG A 101 -25.57 15.55 31.45
CA ARG A 101 -24.25 15.10 31.88
C ARG A 101 -24.21 13.57 31.93
N SER A 102 -23.23 12.96 31.27
CA SER A 102 -22.94 11.53 31.47
C SER A 102 -22.45 11.29 32.90
N GLN A 103 -22.46 10.03 33.38
CA GLN A 103 -21.96 9.68 34.71
C GLN A 103 -20.56 10.24 35.01
N GLN A 104 -19.67 10.20 34.01
CA GLN A 104 -18.31 10.74 34.10
C GLN A 104 -18.28 12.27 34.19
N MET A 105 -19.22 12.97 33.54
CA MET A 105 -19.32 14.43 33.59
C MET A 105 -20.07 14.94 34.83
N ALA A 106 -20.94 14.11 35.41
CA ALA A 106 -21.67 14.42 36.63
C ALA A 106 -20.79 14.28 37.88
N ALA A 107 -19.83 13.34 37.88
CA ALA A 107 -18.88 13.16 38.96
C ALA A 107 -17.90 14.34 39.09
N PRO A 108 -17.53 14.77 40.31
CA PRO A 108 -16.49 15.76 40.51
C PRO A 108 -15.16 15.20 39.98
N ARG A 109 -14.50 15.94 39.10
CA ARG A 109 -13.27 15.48 38.44
C ARG A 109 -12.22 16.58 38.34
N ASN A 110 -10.96 16.22 38.58
CA ASN A 110 -9.80 17.09 38.38
C ASN A 110 -9.03 16.71 37.11
N MET A 111 -9.06 15.42 36.74
CA MET A 111 -8.53 14.87 35.50
C MET A 111 -9.62 14.12 34.74
N LEU A 112 -9.38 13.77 33.47
CA LEU A 112 -10.42 13.22 32.59
C LEU A 112 -11.13 11.99 33.18
N SER A 113 -10.40 11.10 33.85
CA SER A 113 -10.95 9.85 34.40
C SER A 113 -11.50 9.96 35.83
N GLY A 114 -11.31 11.07 36.55
CA GLY A 114 -11.77 11.20 37.94
C GLY A 114 -11.10 12.32 38.75
N TYR A 115 -11.25 12.25 40.07
CA TYR A 115 -10.61 13.17 41.01
C TYR A 115 -9.33 12.53 41.58
N ALA A 116 -8.20 13.22 41.45
CA ALA A 116 -6.93 12.80 41.99
C ALA A 116 -6.39 13.91 42.88
N GLU A 117 -6.22 13.59 44.16
CA GLU A 117 -5.67 14.48 45.17
C GLU A 117 -4.49 13.81 45.90
N PRO A 118 -3.48 14.58 46.33
CA PRO A 118 -2.40 14.05 47.16
C PRO A 118 -2.96 13.60 48.52
N ALA A 119 -2.92 12.30 48.79
CA ALA A 119 -3.27 11.73 50.09
C ALA A 119 -2.01 11.44 50.93
N HIS A 120 -2.08 11.72 52.23
CA HIS A 120 -1.01 11.44 53.19
C HIS A 120 -1.41 10.25 54.08
N VAL A 121 -1.19 9.04 53.58
CA VAL A 121 -1.45 7.79 54.30
C VAL A 121 -0.15 7.26 54.89
N ASN A 122 -0.20 6.58 56.04
CA ASN A 122 0.96 5.87 56.57
C ASN A 122 1.36 4.72 55.63
N ASP A 123 2.61 4.71 55.18
CA ASP A 123 3.18 3.71 54.27
C ASP A 123 2.90 2.27 54.70
N PHE A 124 3.02 1.99 56.00
CA PHE A 124 2.77 0.65 56.54
C PHE A 124 1.32 0.23 56.37
N MET A 125 0.37 1.12 56.68
CA MET A 125 -1.07 0.83 56.59
C MET A 125 -1.51 0.66 55.14
N PHE A 126 -0.99 1.50 54.24
CA PHE A 126 -1.27 1.37 52.80
C PHE A 126 -0.76 0.04 52.25
N GLU A 127 0.50 -0.31 52.53
CA GLU A 127 1.08 -1.56 52.03
C GLU A 127 0.47 -2.80 52.70
N GLN A 128 0.07 -2.69 53.98
CA GLN A 128 -0.70 -3.72 54.69
C GLN A 128 -2.02 -4.02 53.97
N GLN A 129 -2.83 -3.00 53.67
CA GLN A 129 -4.10 -3.21 52.97
C GLN A 129 -3.89 -3.69 51.53
N ARG A 130 -2.94 -3.11 50.79
CA ARG A 130 -2.60 -3.51 49.42
C ARG A 130 -2.18 -4.98 49.30
N ARG A 131 -1.31 -5.46 50.21
CA ARG A 131 -0.88 -6.87 50.23
C ARG A 131 -2.01 -7.79 50.68
N THR A 132 -2.84 -7.36 51.61
CA THR A 132 -4.03 -8.10 52.05
C THR A 132 -4.99 -8.31 50.89
N PHE A 133 -5.25 -7.27 50.09
CA PHE A 133 -6.06 -7.39 48.89
C PHE A 133 -5.43 -8.32 47.84
N SER A 134 -4.13 -8.18 47.59
CA SER A 134 -3.43 -9.02 46.59
C SER A 134 -3.34 -10.51 46.99
N THR A 135 -3.32 -10.80 48.30
CA THR A 135 -3.11 -12.16 48.84
C THR A 135 -4.43 -12.87 49.15
N PHE A 136 -5.39 -12.13 49.71
CA PHE A 136 -6.65 -12.67 50.20
C PHE A 136 -7.88 -12.11 49.48
N GLY A 137 -7.73 -11.10 48.63
CA GLY A 137 -8.84 -10.54 47.84
C GLY A 137 -9.72 -9.53 48.56
N TYR A 138 -9.40 -9.14 49.80
CA TYR A 138 -10.14 -8.11 50.55
C TYR A 138 -9.21 -7.10 51.22
N ALA A 139 -9.74 -5.91 51.49
CA ALA A 139 -9.09 -4.85 52.26
C ALA A 139 -10.13 -3.92 52.88
N LEU A 140 -9.74 -3.05 53.81
CA LEU A 140 -10.57 -1.94 54.27
C LEU A 140 -10.67 -0.87 53.18
N ASP A 141 -11.85 -0.26 53.05
CA ASP A 141 -12.08 0.83 52.10
C ASP A 141 -11.28 2.09 52.51
N PRO A 142 -10.42 2.64 51.63
CA PRO A 142 -9.72 3.90 51.89
C PRO A 142 -10.54 5.16 51.57
N SER A 143 -11.83 5.03 51.21
CA SER A 143 -12.72 6.15 50.90
C SER A 143 -12.90 7.12 52.08
N VAL A 144 -12.98 8.42 51.77
CA VAL A 144 -13.19 9.50 52.76
C VAL A 144 -14.52 10.17 52.43
N ASP A 145 -15.62 9.52 52.80
CA ASP A 145 -16.96 10.05 52.52
C ASP A 145 -17.40 11.06 53.60
N THR A 146 -18.03 12.16 53.19
CA THR A 146 -18.54 13.21 54.10
C THR A 146 -19.77 12.75 54.90
N SER A 147 -20.54 11.79 54.37
CA SER A 147 -21.62 11.13 55.09
C SER A 147 -21.07 9.94 55.89
N GLN A 148 -21.31 9.91 57.21
CA GLN A 148 -20.86 8.88 58.15
C GLN A 148 -21.47 7.49 57.90
N ILE A 149 -21.28 6.92 56.71
CA ILE A 149 -21.67 5.56 56.38
C ILE A 149 -20.46 4.67 56.68
N SER A 150 -20.53 4.02 57.84
CA SER A 150 -19.69 2.89 58.29
C SER A 150 -18.19 2.99 57.99
N SER A 151 -17.45 3.63 58.90
CA SER A 151 -15.99 3.83 58.87
C SER A 151 -15.11 2.57 58.86
N ASN A 152 -15.65 1.36 58.67
CA ASN A 152 -14.92 0.08 58.70
C ASN A 152 -15.56 -0.98 57.77
N SER A 153 -15.86 -0.62 56.52
CA SER A 153 -16.35 -1.60 55.53
C SER A 153 -15.18 -2.31 54.83
N TYR A 154 -15.30 -3.63 54.64
CA TYR A 154 -14.38 -4.39 53.79
C TYR A 154 -14.84 -4.31 52.32
N ILE A 155 -13.89 -4.15 51.41
CA ILE A 155 -14.10 -4.17 49.96
C ILE A 155 -13.38 -5.36 49.32
N GLY A 156 -13.92 -5.85 48.19
CA GLY A 156 -13.43 -7.04 47.48
C GLY A 156 -14.24 -8.30 47.84
N ALA A 157 -13.55 -9.38 48.20
CA ALA A 157 -14.17 -10.63 48.65
C ALA A 157 -14.57 -10.58 50.14
N VAL A 158 -15.69 -9.91 50.44
CA VAL A 158 -16.17 -9.69 51.81
C VAL A 158 -16.42 -11.00 52.58
N ASP A 159 -16.92 -12.03 51.90
CA ASP A 159 -17.13 -13.37 52.48
C ASP A 159 -15.82 -13.99 53.03
N GLU A 160 -14.70 -13.75 52.33
CA GLU A 160 -13.38 -14.20 52.80
C GLU A 160 -12.86 -13.34 53.96
N ALA A 161 -13.19 -12.04 53.97
CA ALA A 161 -12.83 -11.11 55.03
C ALA A 161 -13.47 -11.53 56.35
N GLU A 162 -14.76 -11.86 56.36
CA GLU A 162 -15.47 -12.34 57.55
C GLU A 162 -14.96 -13.71 57.99
N LYS A 163 -14.74 -14.63 57.04
CA LYS A 163 -14.22 -15.98 57.32
C LYS A 163 -12.84 -15.96 57.97
N LYS A 164 -11.97 -15.03 57.56
CA LYS A 164 -10.62 -14.84 58.13
C LYS A 164 -10.58 -13.77 59.22
N LYS A 165 -11.73 -13.20 59.62
CA LYS A 165 -11.87 -12.14 60.62
C LYS A 165 -10.98 -10.91 60.35
N GLY A 166 -10.81 -10.52 59.09
CA GLY A 166 -10.05 -9.33 58.72
C GLY A 166 -8.52 -9.46 58.83
N LEU A 167 -7.98 -10.68 58.94
CA LEU A 167 -6.54 -10.92 59.08
C LEU A 167 -5.74 -10.25 57.95
N THR A 168 -4.68 -9.55 58.32
CA THR A 168 -3.76 -8.94 57.35
C THR A 168 -2.51 -9.78 57.10
N VAL A 169 -1.79 -9.53 56.01
CA VAL A 169 -0.59 -10.34 55.63
C VAL A 169 0.54 -10.27 56.67
N PHE A 170 0.62 -9.17 57.43
CA PHE A 170 1.63 -8.99 58.46
C PHE A 170 1.24 -9.65 59.80
N GLU A 171 0.00 -10.12 59.93
CA GLU A 171 -0.46 -10.85 61.10
C GLU A 171 -0.25 -12.36 60.92
N VAL A 172 0.08 -13.03 62.02
CA VAL A 172 0.26 -14.49 62.02
C VAL A 172 -1.11 -15.16 62.02
N GLY A 173 -1.53 -15.62 60.84
CA GLY A 173 -2.76 -16.37 60.64
C GLY A 173 -2.70 -17.84 61.07
N PRO A 174 -3.86 -18.53 61.06
CA PRO A 174 -3.91 -19.98 61.25
C PRO A 174 -3.08 -20.68 60.16
N LYS A 175 -2.23 -21.64 60.56
CA LYS A 175 -1.34 -22.37 59.64
C LYS A 175 -2.17 -23.03 58.52
N LYS A 176 -1.87 -22.71 57.26
CA LYS A 176 -2.35 -23.49 56.11
C LYS A 176 -1.88 -24.94 56.24
N THR A 177 -2.79 -25.89 56.06
CA THR A 177 -2.58 -27.33 56.26
C THR A 177 -1.66 -27.93 55.20
N ASP A 178 -1.75 -27.45 53.95
CA ASP A 178 -1.06 -28.06 52.82
C ASP A 178 0.00 -27.11 52.22
N LYS A 179 1.26 -27.31 52.61
CA LYS A 179 2.40 -26.66 51.96
C LYS A 179 2.83 -27.48 50.75
N ARG A 180 3.03 -26.83 49.59
CA ARG A 180 3.63 -27.47 48.41
C ARG A 180 5.05 -27.95 48.76
N LYS A 181 5.38 -29.18 48.37
CA LYS A 181 6.69 -29.79 48.64
C LYS A 181 7.72 -29.28 47.64
N LYS A 182 8.84 -28.77 48.14
CA LYS A 182 10.01 -28.42 47.33
C LYS A 182 10.95 -29.62 47.23
N VAL A 183 11.71 -29.70 46.14
CA VAL A 183 12.81 -30.66 46.01
C VAL A 183 13.85 -30.35 47.10
N GLN A 184 14.31 -31.35 47.85
CA GLN A 184 15.42 -31.16 48.79
C GLN A 184 16.72 -31.13 47.98
N GLY A 185 17.36 -29.97 47.90
CA GLY A 185 18.71 -29.84 47.34
C GLY A 185 19.76 -30.38 48.30
N GLY A 186 20.87 -30.87 47.76
CA GLY A 186 22.03 -31.31 48.54
C GLY A 186 22.66 -30.18 49.36
N GLU A 187 23.68 -30.49 50.14
CA GLU A 187 24.49 -29.48 50.84
C GLU A 187 25.32 -28.67 49.84
N ALA A 188 25.82 -27.51 50.25
CA ALA A 188 26.55 -26.58 49.38
C ALA A 188 27.85 -27.16 48.78
N ASP A 189 28.31 -28.30 49.31
CA ASP A 189 29.49 -29.03 48.85
C ASP A 189 29.22 -29.88 47.59
N ASP A 190 27.96 -30.21 47.30
CA ASP A 190 27.56 -30.97 46.10
C ASP A 190 27.24 -30.01 44.94
N ILE A 191 28.22 -29.87 44.03
CA ILE A 191 28.24 -28.87 42.94
C ILE A 191 27.03 -29.02 42.00
N ASP A 192 26.55 -30.23 41.75
CA ASP A 192 25.51 -30.49 40.74
C ASP A 192 24.09 -30.57 41.35
N ASN A 193 23.98 -30.91 42.64
CA ASN A 193 22.68 -31.13 43.31
C ASN A 193 22.29 -30.03 44.31
N TYR A 194 23.13 -29.01 44.51
CA TYR A 194 22.80 -27.88 45.37
C TYR A 194 21.71 -27.00 44.74
N LEU A 195 20.51 -27.03 45.32
CA LEU A 195 19.37 -26.21 44.86
C LEU A 195 19.05 -25.04 45.79
N GLY A 196 19.44 -25.09 47.08
CA GLY A 196 19.22 -24.01 48.04
C GLY A 196 17.80 -23.38 47.99
N PRO A 197 17.68 -22.03 47.94
CA PRO A 197 16.41 -21.34 47.72
C PRO A 197 15.79 -21.52 46.31
N TRP A 198 16.56 -21.98 45.33
CA TRP A 198 16.13 -22.25 43.95
C TRP A 198 15.47 -23.62 43.77
N ALA A 199 15.30 -24.38 44.86
CA ALA A 199 14.55 -25.62 44.88
C ALA A 199 13.13 -25.44 44.31
N LYS A 200 12.90 -26.04 43.13
CA LYS A 200 11.60 -26.07 42.46
C LYS A 200 10.60 -26.92 43.27
N TYR A 201 9.32 -26.71 43.01
CA TYR A 201 8.30 -27.59 43.57
C TYR A 201 8.26 -28.92 42.83
N VAL A 202 7.99 -30.01 43.55
CA VAL A 202 8.00 -31.38 42.98
C VAL A 202 6.89 -31.58 41.95
N ASP A 203 5.80 -30.82 42.06
CA ASP A 203 4.63 -30.85 41.17
C ASP A 203 4.79 -29.97 39.92
N GLU A 204 5.86 -29.18 39.82
CA GLU A 204 6.11 -28.24 38.73
C GLU A 204 6.97 -28.88 37.64
N LYS A 205 6.53 -28.79 36.38
CA LYS A 205 7.26 -29.29 35.22
C LYS A 205 7.96 -28.14 34.50
N ASP A 206 9.21 -28.34 34.12
CA ASP A 206 10.06 -27.33 33.48
C ASP A 206 9.66 -26.97 32.04
N SER A 207 9.05 -27.91 31.32
CA SER A 207 8.60 -27.69 29.95
C SER A 207 7.11 -27.98 29.83
N ALA A 208 6.33 -26.95 29.49
CA ALA A 208 4.94 -27.09 29.07
C ALA A 208 4.91 -27.14 27.54
N LYS A 209 4.82 -28.35 26.98
CA LYS A 209 4.54 -28.51 25.55
C LYS A 209 3.02 -28.44 25.34
N PRO A 210 2.55 -27.75 24.29
CA PRO A 210 1.14 -27.77 23.92
C PRO A 210 0.69 -29.20 23.62
N SER A 211 -0.61 -29.45 23.69
CA SER A 211 -1.18 -30.75 23.33
C SER A 211 -0.85 -31.09 21.86
N GLU A 212 -0.94 -32.36 21.48
CA GLU A 212 -0.68 -32.74 20.09
C GLU A 212 -1.65 -32.07 19.10
N GLU A 213 -2.86 -31.76 19.55
CA GLU A 213 -3.86 -31.02 18.78
C GLU A 213 -3.48 -29.54 18.64
N GLU A 214 -3.09 -28.89 19.74
CA GLU A 214 -2.62 -27.49 19.74
C GLU A 214 -1.35 -27.32 18.91
N GLN A 215 -0.45 -28.30 18.91
CA GLN A 215 0.73 -28.30 18.05
C GLN A 215 0.35 -28.30 16.57
N LYS A 216 -0.63 -29.14 16.17
CA LYS A 216 -1.13 -29.17 14.79
C LYS A 216 -1.81 -27.86 14.40
N GLU A 217 -2.56 -27.25 15.30
CA GLU A 217 -3.17 -25.94 15.06
C GLU A 217 -2.11 -24.83 14.90
N LEU A 218 -1.07 -24.83 15.74
CA LEU A 218 0.05 -23.90 15.64
C LEU A 218 0.84 -24.10 14.33
N ASP A 219 1.05 -25.34 13.91
CA ASP A 219 1.67 -25.67 12.63
C ASP A 219 0.81 -25.20 11.45
N GLU A 220 -0.51 -25.32 11.54
CA GLU A 220 -1.41 -24.78 10.51
C GLU A 220 -1.37 -23.24 10.45
N ILE A 221 -1.35 -22.57 11.60
CA ILE A 221 -1.25 -21.10 11.69
C ILE A 221 0.09 -20.62 11.10
N THR A 222 1.19 -21.29 11.43
CA THR A 222 2.51 -20.95 10.89
C THR A 222 2.58 -21.21 9.39
N ALA A 223 2.01 -22.31 8.89
CA ALA A 223 1.90 -22.59 7.46
C ALA A 223 1.08 -21.52 6.72
N LYS A 224 -0.05 -21.08 7.27
CA LYS A 224 -0.85 -19.97 6.72
C LYS A 224 -0.05 -18.67 6.68
N ARG A 225 0.75 -18.38 7.73
CA ARG A 225 1.61 -17.19 7.81
C ARG A 225 2.74 -17.24 6.79
N GLN A 226 3.38 -18.39 6.62
CA GLN A 226 4.43 -18.61 5.63
C GLN A 226 3.91 -18.47 4.20
N LYS A 227 2.73 -19.01 3.89
CA LYS A 227 2.08 -18.83 2.59
C LYS A 227 1.79 -17.35 2.29
N LYS A 228 1.41 -16.56 3.29
CA LYS A 228 1.16 -15.12 3.12
C LYS A 228 2.44 -14.31 2.83
N GLY A 229 3.60 -14.76 3.33
CA GLY A 229 4.88 -14.08 3.14
C GLY A 229 5.72 -14.61 1.97
N ARG A 230 5.37 -15.76 1.40
CA ARG A 230 6.09 -16.34 0.27
C ARG A 230 5.66 -15.63 -1.01
N ASN A 231 6.55 -14.79 -1.54
CA ASN A 231 6.51 -14.43 -2.95
C ASN A 231 6.87 -15.70 -3.73
N GLU A 232 5.88 -16.48 -4.16
CA GLU A 232 6.11 -17.57 -5.09
C GLU A 232 6.82 -16.98 -6.32
N GLU A 233 8.06 -17.41 -6.59
CA GLU A 233 8.68 -17.13 -7.87
C GLU A 233 7.77 -17.78 -8.92
N GLU A 234 7.03 -16.95 -9.66
CA GLU A 234 6.08 -17.37 -10.68
C GLU A 234 6.76 -18.41 -11.58
N ALA A 235 6.25 -19.65 -11.54
CA ALA A 235 6.67 -20.69 -12.45
C ALA A 235 6.54 -20.18 -13.90
N PRO A 236 7.45 -20.57 -14.81
CA PRO A 236 7.37 -20.16 -16.20
C PRO A 236 6.00 -20.55 -16.76
N ALA A 237 5.27 -19.57 -17.30
CA ALA A 237 3.92 -19.79 -17.82
C ALA A 237 3.94 -20.85 -18.92
N GLU A 238 2.94 -21.74 -18.89
CA GLU A 238 2.74 -22.78 -19.90
C GLU A 238 2.64 -22.15 -21.29
N GLU A 239 3.45 -22.65 -22.22
CA GLU A 239 3.45 -22.18 -23.60
C GLU A 239 2.47 -22.97 -24.43
N LYS A 240 1.62 -22.22 -25.14
CA LYS A 240 0.58 -22.78 -25.99
C LYS A 240 0.53 -21.95 -27.26
N THR A 241 0.33 -22.62 -28.38
CA THR A 241 0.07 -21.94 -29.64
C THR A 241 -1.25 -22.39 -30.22
N ILE A 242 -1.93 -21.42 -30.83
CA ILE A 242 -3.22 -21.63 -31.47
C ILE A 242 -3.04 -21.22 -32.92
N LEU A 243 -3.01 -22.20 -33.82
CA LEU A 243 -3.14 -21.96 -35.25
C LEU A 243 -4.62 -21.73 -35.56
N HIS A 244 -4.95 -20.60 -36.18
CA HIS A 244 -6.33 -20.24 -36.52
C HIS A 244 -6.70 -20.63 -37.95
N VAL A 245 -5.70 -20.80 -38.81
CA VAL A 245 -5.90 -21.27 -40.19
C VAL A 245 -6.05 -22.80 -40.17
N LYS A 246 -6.97 -23.32 -40.98
CA LYS A 246 -7.28 -24.76 -41.06
C LYS A 246 -6.08 -25.58 -41.53
N ASP A 247 -5.37 -25.07 -42.53
CA ASP A 247 -4.22 -25.72 -43.14
C ASP A 247 -2.97 -24.88 -42.90
N ALA A 248 -1.94 -25.49 -42.30
CA ALA A 248 -0.65 -24.83 -42.06
C ALA A 248 0.20 -24.72 -43.33
N TYR A 249 -0.07 -25.58 -44.30
CA TYR A 249 0.66 -25.71 -45.56
C TYR A 249 -0.29 -25.48 -46.72
N ASP A 250 0.20 -24.84 -47.77
CA ASP A 250 -0.52 -24.70 -49.03
C ASP A 250 -0.57 -26.02 -49.82
N TYR A 251 -1.22 -26.00 -50.99
CA TYR A 251 -1.32 -27.16 -51.89
C TYR A 251 0.04 -27.65 -52.44
N GLN A 252 1.11 -26.87 -52.30
CA GLN A 252 2.48 -27.21 -52.69
C GLN A 252 3.34 -27.64 -51.49
N GLY A 253 2.74 -27.78 -50.30
CA GLY A 253 3.45 -28.14 -49.08
C GLY A 253 4.32 -27.01 -48.51
N ARG A 254 4.11 -25.76 -48.95
CA ARG A 254 4.85 -24.59 -48.47
C ARG A 254 4.15 -24.00 -47.25
N SER A 255 4.93 -23.55 -46.28
CA SER A 255 4.39 -22.84 -45.12
C SER A 255 3.89 -21.46 -45.54
N TYR A 256 3.05 -20.85 -44.70
CA TYR A 256 2.60 -19.47 -44.90
C TYR A 256 3.72 -18.42 -44.78
N LEU A 257 4.96 -18.81 -44.43
CA LEU A 257 6.13 -17.92 -44.50
C LEU A 257 6.68 -17.74 -45.91
N HIS A 258 6.28 -18.62 -46.84
CA HIS A 258 6.75 -18.53 -48.20
C HIS A 258 6.16 -17.27 -48.85
N VAL A 259 7.05 -16.44 -49.38
CA VAL A 259 6.69 -15.17 -50.00
C VAL A 259 5.67 -15.38 -51.15
N PRO A 260 4.47 -14.80 -51.06
CA PRO A 260 3.45 -14.93 -52.09
C PRO A 260 3.91 -14.29 -53.41
N GLN A 261 3.57 -14.94 -54.53
CA GLN A 261 3.89 -14.50 -55.90
C GLN A 261 2.64 -14.07 -56.69
N ASP A 262 1.47 -14.29 -56.11
CA ASP A 262 0.15 -13.92 -56.61
C ASP A 262 -0.18 -12.44 -56.33
N VAL A 263 0.60 -11.78 -55.49
CA VAL A 263 0.55 -10.32 -55.30
C VAL A 263 1.07 -9.64 -56.56
N GLY A 264 0.35 -8.63 -57.05
CA GLY A 264 0.70 -7.88 -58.28
C GLY A 264 2.00 -7.06 -58.21
N ILE A 265 2.80 -7.24 -57.15
CA ILE A 265 4.07 -6.56 -56.88
C ILE A 265 5.08 -7.61 -56.46
N ASN A 266 6.33 -7.48 -56.93
CA ASN A 266 7.40 -8.40 -56.58
C ASN A 266 7.94 -8.14 -55.17
N LEU A 267 7.49 -8.91 -54.19
CA LEU A 267 7.91 -8.80 -52.78
C LEU A 267 9.33 -9.35 -52.49
N ARG A 268 10.03 -9.83 -53.51
CA ARG A 268 11.40 -10.36 -53.38
C ARG A 268 12.49 -9.39 -53.79
N THR A 269 12.12 -8.36 -54.56
CA THR A 269 13.11 -7.44 -55.10
C THR A 269 13.60 -6.51 -53.99
N ALA A 270 14.90 -6.25 -53.93
CA ALA A 270 15.46 -5.26 -53.00
C ALA A 270 15.25 -3.80 -53.47
N ASP A 271 14.62 -3.63 -54.64
CA ASP A 271 14.40 -2.33 -55.27
C ASP A 271 13.33 -1.56 -54.49
N THR A 272 13.71 -0.36 -54.06
CA THR A 272 12.75 0.57 -53.46
C THR A 272 11.79 1.09 -54.54
N PRO A 273 10.50 1.25 -54.25
CA PRO A 273 9.57 1.87 -55.19
C PRO A 273 10.04 3.27 -55.61
N ASP A 274 9.87 3.61 -56.88
CA ASP A 274 10.34 4.88 -57.47
C ASP A 274 9.78 6.12 -56.76
N LYS A 275 8.54 6.03 -56.28
CA LYS A 275 7.85 7.13 -55.62
C LYS A 275 6.78 6.64 -54.66
N CYS A 276 6.87 7.07 -53.42
CA CYS A 276 5.85 6.83 -52.42
C CYS A 276 4.72 7.87 -52.49
N TYR A 277 3.53 7.47 -52.06
CA TYR A 277 2.34 8.31 -51.98
C TYR A 277 1.80 8.26 -50.56
N LEU A 278 1.02 9.28 -50.15
CA LEU A 278 0.44 9.28 -48.82
C LEU A 278 -0.86 8.47 -48.79
N PRO A 279 -1.07 7.65 -47.77
CA PRO A 279 -2.32 6.93 -47.62
C PRO A 279 -3.47 7.89 -47.32
N LYS A 280 -4.66 7.56 -47.82
CA LYS A 280 -5.87 8.38 -47.66
C LYS A 280 -7.02 7.62 -47.02
N LYS A 281 -7.06 6.30 -47.20
CA LYS A 281 -8.18 5.46 -46.77
C LYS A 281 -7.68 4.34 -45.89
N GLN A 282 -8.49 4.01 -44.90
CA GLN A 282 -8.29 2.80 -44.11
C GLN A 282 -8.87 1.61 -44.90
N ILE A 283 -8.03 0.62 -45.22
CA ILE A 283 -8.49 -0.58 -45.95
C ILE A 283 -8.94 -1.67 -44.97
N HIS A 284 -8.21 -1.86 -43.87
CA HIS A 284 -8.44 -3.00 -42.99
C HIS A 284 -8.23 -2.69 -41.51
N VAL A 285 -8.93 -3.47 -40.68
CA VAL A 285 -8.75 -3.50 -39.22
C VAL A 285 -8.48 -4.95 -38.82
N TRP A 286 -7.28 -5.21 -38.32
CA TRP A 286 -7.05 -6.45 -37.58
C TRP A 286 -7.52 -6.25 -36.14
N SER A 287 -8.58 -6.97 -35.79
CA SER A 287 -9.14 -7.03 -34.44
C SER A 287 -8.92 -8.43 -33.86
N GLY A 288 -8.42 -8.51 -32.64
CA GLY A 288 -8.19 -9.80 -31.98
C GLY A 288 -7.34 -9.74 -30.71
N HIS A 289 -6.65 -8.63 -30.46
CA HIS A 289 -6.06 -8.35 -29.15
C HIS A 289 -7.09 -7.74 -28.21
N THR A 290 -7.06 -8.13 -26.93
CA THR A 290 -8.00 -7.60 -25.93
C THR A 290 -7.47 -6.34 -25.25
N LYS A 291 -6.15 -6.13 -25.28
CA LYS A 291 -5.46 -4.94 -24.77
C LYS A 291 -4.64 -4.28 -25.88
N GLY A 292 -4.09 -3.12 -25.56
CA GLY A 292 -3.27 -2.32 -26.47
C GLY A 292 -2.11 -3.10 -27.08
N VAL A 293 -1.88 -2.88 -28.38
CA VAL A 293 -0.73 -3.43 -29.11
C VAL A 293 0.50 -2.59 -28.78
N SER A 294 1.59 -3.23 -28.39
CA SER A 294 2.82 -2.58 -27.91
C SER A 294 3.85 -2.37 -29.01
N ALA A 295 3.99 -3.30 -29.94
CA ALA A 295 4.85 -3.17 -31.11
C ALA A 295 4.35 -4.02 -32.27
N ILE A 296 4.77 -3.64 -33.47
CA ILE A 296 4.54 -4.38 -34.71
C ILE A 296 5.87 -4.53 -35.44
N ARG A 297 6.04 -5.66 -36.11
CA ARG A 297 7.12 -5.88 -37.09
C ARG A 297 6.56 -6.53 -38.35
N LEU A 298 6.97 -6.02 -39.50
CA LEU A 298 6.76 -6.70 -40.77
C LEU A 298 7.75 -7.85 -40.92
N PHE A 299 7.34 -8.85 -41.70
CA PHE A 299 8.21 -9.95 -42.07
C PHE A 299 9.45 -9.42 -42.82
N PRO A 300 10.65 -9.89 -42.48
CA PRO A 300 11.89 -9.41 -43.09
C PRO A 300 11.89 -9.64 -44.60
N VAL A 301 12.56 -8.76 -45.33
CA VAL A 301 12.66 -8.73 -46.79
C VAL A 301 11.33 -8.46 -47.51
N SER A 302 10.27 -9.22 -47.27
CA SER A 302 9.07 -9.23 -48.13
C SER A 302 7.82 -8.54 -47.56
N GLY A 303 7.71 -8.36 -46.25
CA GLY A 303 6.57 -7.66 -45.63
C GLY A 303 5.19 -8.32 -45.78
N HIS A 304 5.10 -9.56 -46.26
CA HIS A 304 3.82 -10.24 -46.51
C HIS A 304 3.10 -10.71 -45.23
N LEU A 305 3.84 -10.94 -44.14
CA LEU A 305 3.30 -11.21 -42.81
C LEU A 305 3.60 -10.06 -41.86
N LEU A 306 2.81 -9.99 -40.80
CA LEU A 306 2.93 -9.01 -39.74
C LEU A 306 2.88 -9.71 -38.38
N LEU A 307 3.88 -9.47 -37.54
CA LEU A 307 3.83 -9.84 -36.14
C LEU A 307 3.39 -8.65 -35.30
N SER A 308 2.48 -8.90 -34.37
CA SER A 308 2.06 -7.94 -33.35
C SER A 308 2.24 -8.53 -31.96
N CYS A 309 2.70 -7.70 -31.04
CA CYS A 309 2.71 -8.03 -29.61
C CYS A 309 1.79 -7.09 -28.83
N SER A 310 1.16 -7.60 -27.78
CA SER A 310 0.19 -6.85 -27.00
C SER A 310 0.41 -6.99 -25.50
N MET A 311 -0.21 -6.07 -24.77
CA MET A 311 -0.28 -6.08 -23.32
C MET A 311 -1.17 -7.20 -22.76
N ASP A 312 -1.87 -7.95 -23.62
CA ASP A 312 -2.68 -9.13 -23.27
C ASP A 312 -1.84 -10.42 -23.11
N CYS A 313 -0.51 -10.29 -23.10
CA CYS A 313 0.47 -11.38 -23.00
C CYS A 313 0.49 -12.31 -24.23
N LYS A 314 -0.15 -11.92 -25.34
CA LYS A 314 -0.21 -12.70 -26.58
C LYS A 314 0.59 -12.01 -27.68
N ILE A 315 1.13 -12.86 -28.56
CA ILE A 315 1.75 -12.45 -29.81
C ILE A 315 0.89 -13.04 -30.93
N LYS A 316 0.63 -12.27 -31.98
CA LYS A 316 -0.19 -12.72 -33.11
C LYS A 316 0.55 -12.49 -34.41
N LEU A 317 0.40 -13.43 -35.33
CA LEU A 317 0.89 -13.35 -36.69
C LEU A 317 -0.30 -13.15 -37.61
N TRP A 318 -0.21 -12.15 -38.48
CA TRP A 318 -1.24 -11.74 -39.41
C TRP A 318 -0.72 -11.77 -40.84
N GLU A 319 -1.63 -11.99 -41.76
CA GLU A 319 -1.36 -11.87 -43.20
C GLU A 319 -1.67 -10.44 -43.68
N VAL A 320 -0.89 -9.91 -44.62
CA VAL A 320 -1.06 -8.53 -45.13
C VAL A 320 -1.89 -8.45 -46.42
N TYR A 321 -1.75 -9.42 -47.33
CA TYR A 321 -2.27 -9.31 -48.70
C TYR A 321 -3.59 -10.04 -48.95
N ASN A 322 -3.68 -11.33 -48.62
CA ASN A 322 -4.80 -12.18 -49.03
C ASN A 322 -6.05 -11.88 -48.20
N GLU A 323 -6.48 -12.82 -47.37
CA GLU A 323 -7.68 -12.65 -46.55
C GLU A 323 -7.43 -11.86 -45.26
N ARG A 324 -6.17 -11.45 -45.04
CA ARG A 324 -5.74 -10.64 -43.89
C ARG A 324 -6.09 -11.28 -42.56
N ARG A 325 -6.05 -12.62 -42.51
CA ARG A 325 -6.46 -13.41 -41.36
C ARG A 325 -5.39 -13.39 -40.27
N CYS A 326 -5.81 -13.64 -39.04
CA CYS A 326 -4.92 -14.06 -37.96
C CYS A 326 -4.44 -15.47 -38.29
N VAL A 327 -3.15 -15.65 -38.55
CA VAL A 327 -2.57 -16.95 -38.88
C VAL A 327 -2.40 -17.78 -37.61
N ARG A 328 -1.65 -17.24 -36.65
CA ARG A 328 -1.28 -17.93 -35.41
C ARG A 328 -1.24 -16.99 -34.23
N THR A 329 -1.61 -17.49 -33.05
CA THR A 329 -1.47 -16.81 -31.76
C THR A 329 -0.52 -17.60 -30.87
N PHE A 330 0.48 -16.91 -30.32
CA PHE A 330 1.48 -17.46 -29.41
C PHE A 330 1.18 -16.97 -28.00
N ILE A 331 1.09 -17.92 -27.07
CA ILE A 331 0.77 -17.70 -25.65
C ILE A 331 1.89 -18.36 -24.86
N GLY A 332 2.41 -17.66 -23.85
CA GLY A 332 3.47 -18.20 -23.02
C GLY A 332 4.17 -17.18 -22.15
N HIS A 333 3.98 -15.88 -22.40
CA HIS A 333 4.43 -14.86 -21.47
C HIS A 333 3.44 -14.70 -20.32
N SER A 334 3.97 -14.54 -19.09
CA SER A 334 3.14 -14.27 -17.89
C SER A 334 2.63 -12.83 -17.89
N LYS A 335 3.44 -11.90 -18.40
CA LYS A 335 3.15 -10.46 -18.43
C LYS A 335 3.18 -9.92 -19.85
N ALA A 336 2.78 -8.65 -19.98
CA ALA A 336 2.72 -7.93 -21.24
C ALA A 336 4.02 -8.04 -22.05
N VAL A 337 3.90 -8.27 -23.36
CA VAL A 337 5.04 -8.33 -24.28
C VAL A 337 5.34 -6.92 -24.75
N ARG A 338 6.60 -6.49 -24.69
CA ARG A 338 7.02 -5.12 -24.93
C ARG A 338 7.57 -4.87 -26.34
N ASP A 339 8.40 -5.79 -26.84
CA ASP A 339 9.04 -5.70 -28.15
C ASP A 339 9.22 -7.10 -28.76
N ILE A 340 9.37 -7.13 -30.07
CA ILE A 340 9.54 -8.33 -30.88
C ILE A 340 10.52 -8.04 -32.02
N CYS A 341 11.28 -9.07 -32.41
CA CYS A 341 12.20 -8.99 -33.54
C CYS A 341 12.27 -10.32 -34.28
N PHE A 342 12.12 -10.28 -35.61
CA PHE A 342 12.40 -11.43 -36.47
C PHE A 342 13.92 -11.63 -36.61
N ASN A 343 14.31 -12.87 -36.91
CA ASN A 343 15.61 -13.15 -37.54
C ASN A 343 15.60 -12.67 -39.01
N ASN A 344 16.74 -12.67 -39.69
CA ASN A 344 16.80 -12.17 -41.07
C ASN A 344 15.98 -12.97 -42.08
N THR A 345 15.89 -14.29 -41.88
CA THR A 345 15.12 -15.19 -42.77
C THR A 345 13.63 -15.19 -42.48
N GLY A 346 13.23 -14.69 -41.31
CA GLY A 346 11.86 -14.71 -40.80
C GLY A 346 11.39 -16.06 -40.25
N THR A 347 12.24 -17.10 -40.21
CA THR A 347 11.87 -18.43 -39.66
C THR A 347 11.71 -18.42 -38.14
N GLN A 348 12.39 -17.54 -37.44
CA GLN A 348 12.34 -17.44 -35.98
C GLN A 348 12.13 -15.99 -35.57
N TYR A 349 11.55 -15.79 -34.39
CA TYR A 349 11.46 -14.47 -33.81
C TYR A 349 11.69 -14.52 -32.31
N MET A 350 12.15 -13.39 -31.78
CA MET A 350 12.34 -13.18 -30.36
C MET A 350 11.26 -12.27 -29.81
N SER A 351 10.82 -12.57 -28.61
CA SER A 351 9.91 -11.73 -27.84
C SER A 351 10.51 -11.34 -26.50
N ALA A 352 10.39 -10.05 -26.17
CA ALA A 352 10.76 -9.49 -24.88
C ALA A 352 9.51 -9.08 -24.12
N ALA A 353 9.38 -9.52 -22.87
CA ALA A 353 8.23 -9.23 -22.05
C ALA A 353 8.59 -8.76 -20.63
N TYR A 354 7.61 -8.15 -19.97
CA TYR A 354 7.72 -7.67 -18.60
C TYR A 354 7.83 -8.80 -17.54
N ASP A 355 7.71 -10.06 -17.95
CA ASP A 355 7.90 -11.23 -17.08
C ASP A 355 9.37 -11.58 -16.85
N ARG A 356 10.31 -10.77 -17.40
CA ARG A 356 11.76 -10.94 -17.31
C ARG A 356 12.32 -12.07 -18.17
N TYR A 357 11.49 -12.63 -19.05
CA TYR A 357 11.91 -13.64 -20.00
C TYR A 357 11.99 -13.07 -21.42
N LEU A 358 13.01 -13.54 -22.12
CA LEU A 358 13.15 -13.47 -23.56
C LEU A 358 12.83 -14.85 -24.09
N LYS A 359 11.93 -14.96 -25.07
CA LYS A 359 11.57 -16.25 -25.66
C LYS A 359 11.88 -16.26 -27.14
N LEU A 360 12.58 -17.31 -27.57
CA LEU A 360 12.78 -17.61 -28.98
C LEU A 360 11.64 -18.51 -29.44
N TRP A 361 10.98 -18.10 -30.50
CA TRP A 361 9.86 -18.81 -31.08
C TRP A 361 10.18 -19.19 -32.52
N ASP A 362 9.77 -20.40 -32.86
CA ASP A 362 9.65 -20.80 -34.25
C ASP A 362 8.35 -20.21 -34.83
N THR A 363 8.49 -19.46 -35.91
CA THR A 363 7.34 -18.84 -36.57
C THR A 363 6.44 -19.87 -37.25
N GLU A 364 6.96 -21.00 -37.74
CA GLU A 364 6.19 -22.01 -38.51
C GLU A 364 5.46 -22.99 -37.61
N THR A 365 6.13 -23.53 -36.60
CA THR A 365 5.53 -24.52 -35.71
C THR A 365 4.80 -23.86 -34.55
N GLY A 366 5.23 -22.66 -34.15
CA GLY A 366 4.78 -22.02 -32.93
C GLY A 366 5.52 -22.48 -31.68
N GLN A 367 6.49 -23.37 -31.78
CA GLN A 367 7.17 -23.87 -30.59
C GLN A 367 8.10 -22.80 -30.00
N CYS A 368 8.14 -22.71 -28.67
CA CYS A 368 9.20 -21.95 -28.01
C CYS A 368 10.46 -22.81 -28.01
N ILE A 369 11.47 -22.37 -28.75
CA ILE A 369 12.74 -23.08 -28.93
C ILE A 369 13.59 -22.93 -27.67
N SER A 370 13.71 -21.71 -27.15
CA SER A 370 14.57 -21.41 -26.01
C SER A 370 14.03 -20.23 -25.20
N ARG A 371 14.44 -20.17 -23.93
CA ARG A 371 14.09 -19.12 -22.98
C ARG A 371 15.37 -18.56 -22.38
N PHE A 372 15.51 -17.25 -22.40
CA PHE A 372 16.64 -16.55 -21.79
C PHE A 372 16.13 -15.66 -20.67
N THR A 373 16.84 -15.64 -19.54
CA THR A 373 16.47 -14.82 -18.38
C THR A 373 17.71 -14.21 -17.76
N ASN A 374 17.59 -12.95 -17.38
CA ASN A 374 18.62 -12.25 -16.59
C ASN A 374 18.01 -11.70 -15.28
N ARG A 375 16.87 -12.25 -14.81
CA ARG A 375 16.10 -11.75 -13.66
C ARG A 375 15.66 -10.28 -13.73
N LYS A 376 15.99 -9.56 -14.81
CA LYS A 376 15.68 -8.16 -15.10
C LYS A 376 14.77 -8.09 -16.32
N VAL A 377 14.05 -6.99 -16.47
CA VAL A 377 13.09 -6.84 -17.57
C VAL A 377 13.82 -6.41 -18.84
N PRO A 378 13.65 -7.13 -19.96
CA PRO A 378 14.08 -6.65 -21.28
C PRO A 378 13.07 -5.64 -21.85
N TYR A 379 13.55 -4.52 -22.36
CA TYR A 379 12.72 -3.50 -23.01
C TYR A 379 12.73 -3.60 -24.54
N CYS A 380 13.88 -3.93 -25.12
CA CYS A 380 14.03 -4.08 -26.57
C CYS A 380 14.90 -5.28 -26.90
N VAL A 381 14.68 -5.86 -28.09
CA VAL A 381 15.45 -6.99 -28.59
C VAL A 381 15.73 -6.79 -30.06
N LYS A 382 16.97 -7.07 -30.46
CA LYS A 382 17.37 -7.13 -31.86
C LYS A 382 18.29 -8.31 -32.11
N PHE A 383 17.96 -9.09 -33.13
CA PHE A 383 18.92 -10.03 -33.71
C PHE A 383 20.05 -9.29 -34.39
N ASN A 384 21.23 -9.90 -34.45
CA ASN A 384 22.28 -9.42 -35.33
C ASN A 384 21.81 -9.59 -36.80
N PRO A 385 21.79 -8.50 -37.59
CA PRO A 385 21.42 -8.53 -39.00
C PRO A 385 22.52 -9.06 -39.94
N ASP A 386 23.70 -9.44 -39.45
CA ASP A 386 24.66 -10.20 -40.27
C ASP A 386 24.26 -11.68 -40.39
N GLU A 387 24.30 -12.21 -41.61
CA GLU A 387 23.96 -13.62 -41.89
C GLU A 387 24.86 -14.60 -41.12
N ASP A 388 26.15 -14.28 -40.99
CA ASP A 388 27.14 -15.13 -40.29
C ASP A 388 26.87 -15.26 -38.78
N LYS A 389 26.24 -14.24 -38.17
CA LYS A 389 26.11 -14.07 -36.72
C LYS A 389 24.65 -14.11 -36.25
N GLN A 390 23.77 -14.75 -37.04
CA GLN A 390 22.34 -14.80 -36.76
C GLN A 390 21.98 -15.49 -35.43
N ASN A 391 22.88 -16.32 -34.89
CA ASN A 391 22.73 -16.95 -33.58
C ASN A 391 22.91 -15.97 -32.42
N LEU A 392 23.44 -14.77 -32.65
CA LEU A 392 23.63 -13.75 -31.64
C LEU A 392 22.47 -12.75 -31.68
N PHE A 393 21.95 -12.41 -30.51
CA PHE A 393 21.02 -11.30 -30.35
C PHE A 393 21.42 -10.43 -29.17
N VAL A 394 20.91 -9.21 -29.19
CA VAL A 394 21.16 -8.22 -28.16
C VAL A 394 19.83 -7.77 -27.57
N ALA A 395 19.79 -7.70 -26.24
CA ALA A 395 18.64 -7.21 -25.48
C ALA A 395 19.03 -5.99 -24.65
N GLY A 396 18.24 -4.93 -24.74
CA GLY A 396 18.35 -3.76 -23.87
C GLY A 396 17.55 -4.01 -22.59
N MET A 397 18.23 -3.97 -21.45
CA MET A 397 17.66 -4.38 -20.17
C MET A 397 17.32 -3.16 -19.28
N SER A 398 16.49 -3.40 -18.27
CA SER A 398 16.12 -2.40 -17.26
C SER A 398 17.26 -2.04 -16.30
N ASP A 399 18.25 -2.91 -16.15
CA ASP A 399 19.40 -2.73 -15.26
C ASP A 399 20.54 -1.94 -15.91
N LYS A 400 20.20 -1.13 -16.92
CA LYS A 400 21.12 -0.28 -17.69
C LYS A 400 22.08 -1.05 -18.58
N LYS A 401 22.08 -2.38 -18.51
CA LYS A 401 22.95 -3.19 -19.34
C LYS A 401 22.30 -3.45 -20.69
N ILE A 402 23.15 -3.61 -21.68
CA ILE A 402 22.80 -4.28 -22.92
C ILE A 402 23.47 -5.65 -22.84
N VAL A 403 22.71 -6.72 -23.09
CA VAL A 403 23.21 -8.08 -22.92
C VAL A 403 23.13 -8.79 -24.26
N GLN A 404 24.26 -9.32 -24.70
CA GLN A 404 24.40 -10.15 -25.89
C GLN A 404 24.34 -11.62 -25.49
N TRP A 405 23.48 -12.38 -26.15
CA TRP A 405 23.28 -13.79 -25.90
C TRP A 405 23.61 -14.59 -27.16
N ASP A 406 24.11 -15.81 -26.97
CA ASP A 406 24.14 -16.83 -28.01
C ASP A 406 22.93 -17.75 -27.88
N VAL A 407 22.14 -17.85 -28.94
CA VAL A 407 20.95 -18.69 -29.03
C VAL A 407 21.29 -20.16 -28.86
N ARG A 408 22.47 -20.59 -29.32
CA ARG A 408 22.86 -22.02 -29.32
C ARG A 408 23.22 -22.50 -27.92
N THR A 409 24.02 -21.72 -27.20
CA THR A 409 24.47 -22.08 -25.84
C THR A 409 23.45 -21.69 -24.79
N GLY A 410 22.66 -20.64 -25.02
CA GLY A 410 21.81 -20.07 -23.99
C GLY A 410 22.56 -19.21 -22.98
N GLU A 411 23.83 -18.90 -23.23
CA GLU A 411 24.70 -18.16 -22.31
C GLU A 411 24.87 -16.69 -22.75
N VAL A 412 25.20 -15.84 -21.78
CA VAL A 412 25.57 -14.45 -22.03
C VAL A 412 26.98 -14.41 -22.59
N VAL A 413 27.12 -13.88 -23.80
CA VAL A 413 28.43 -13.71 -24.47
C VAL A 413 29.09 -12.43 -23.98
N GLN A 414 28.35 -11.33 -23.97
CA GLN A 414 28.89 -10.01 -23.67
C GLN A 414 27.88 -9.12 -22.95
N GLU A 415 28.37 -8.27 -22.05
CA GLU A 415 27.59 -7.22 -21.39
C GLU A 415 28.18 -5.84 -21.73
N TYR A 416 27.30 -4.88 -22.04
CA TYR A 416 27.64 -3.46 -22.23
C TYR A 416 27.02 -2.66 -21.08
N ASP A 417 27.85 -2.05 -20.24
CA ASP A 417 27.45 -1.55 -18.91
C ASP A 417 27.57 -0.02 -18.75
N ARG A 418 27.81 0.72 -19.83
CA ARG A 418 28.06 2.17 -19.75
C ARG A 418 26.81 3.03 -19.62
N HIS A 419 25.61 2.49 -19.88
CA HIS A 419 24.38 3.25 -19.69
C HIS A 419 24.08 3.52 -18.22
N LEU A 420 23.44 4.66 -17.95
CA LEU A 420 23.09 5.08 -16.59
C LEU A 420 21.61 4.86 -16.26
N GLY A 421 20.78 4.64 -17.29
CA GLY A 421 19.34 4.38 -17.20
C GLY A 421 18.91 3.13 -17.98
N ALA A 422 17.63 2.79 -17.92
CA ALA A 422 17.08 1.67 -18.68
C ALA A 422 17.28 1.88 -20.19
N VAL A 423 17.66 0.81 -20.90
CA VAL A 423 17.90 0.87 -22.34
C VAL A 423 16.59 0.71 -23.08
N ASN A 424 16.19 1.75 -23.81
CA ASN A 424 14.90 1.83 -24.48
C ASN A 424 14.89 1.12 -25.83
N THR A 425 15.86 1.41 -26.69
CA THR A 425 15.94 0.81 -28.04
C THR A 425 17.36 0.54 -28.47
N ILE A 426 17.49 -0.41 -29.40
CA ILE A 426 18.72 -0.78 -30.08
C ILE A 426 18.42 -0.80 -31.58
N THR A 427 19.34 -0.22 -32.36
CA THR A 427 19.28 -0.19 -33.82
C THR A 427 20.67 -0.43 -34.40
N PHE A 428 20.78 -1.37 -35.32
CA PHE A 428 22.04 -1.62 -36.03
C PHE A 428 22.29 -0.54 -37.09
N VAL A 429 23.56 -0.19 -37.27
CA VAL A 429 24.04 0.89 -38.14
C VAL A 429 25.38 0.50 -38.76
N ASP A 430 25.75 1.16 -39.86
CA ASP A 430 27.09 1.03 -40.47
C ASP A 430 27.34 -0.40 -40.97
N GLU A 431 26.44 -0.89 -41.82
CA GLU A 431 26.48 -2.26 -42.38
C GLU A 431 26.62 -3.31 -41.26
N ASN A 432 25.80 -3.15 -40.21
CA ASN A 432 25.68 -4.06 -39.07
C ASN A 432 26.91 -4.16 -38.14
N ARG A 433 28.01 -3.48 -38.48
CA ARG A 433 29.22 -3.46 -37.65
C ARG A 433 29.02 -2.75 -36.31
N ARG A 434 28.10 -1.78 -36.27
CA ARG A 434 27.83 -0.97 -35.10
C ARG A 434 26.36 -1.04 -34.73
N PHE A 435 26.05 -0.71 -33.49
CA PHE A 435 24.68 -0.46 -33.10
C PHE A 435 24.57 0.80 -32.23
N VAL A 436 23.48 1.51 -32.41
CA VAL A 436 23.11 2.66 -31.61
C VAL A 436 22.06 2.21 -30.62
N SER A 437 22.28 2.62 -29.38
CA SER A 437 21.38 2.34 -28.27
C SER A 437 20.95 3.65 -27.61
N THR A 438 19.72 3.65 -27.12
CA THR A 438 19.12 4.79 -26.43
C THR A 438 18.73 4.40 -25.03
N SER A 439 18.83 5.32 -24.08
CA SER A 439 18.45 5.05 -22.71
C SER A 439 17.71 6.21 -22.06
N ASP A 440 17.08 5.93 -20.92
CA ASP A 440 16.39 6.93 -20.10
C ASP A 440 17.32 8.00 -19.50
N ASP A 441 18.63 7.78 -19.52
CA ASP A 441 19.63 8.79 -19.17
C ASP A 441 19.77 9.93 -20.21
N LYS A 442 18.89 9.94 -21.23
CA LYS A 442 18.84 10.94 -22.31
C LYS A 442 20.10 10.94 -23.17
N SER A 443 20.80 9.81 -23.26
CA SER A 443 21.97 9.66 -24.12
C SER A 443 21.75 8.69 -25.27
N LEU A 444 22.48 8.92 -26.36
CA LEU A 444 22.72 7.96 -27.42
C LEU A 444 24.14 7.44 -27.29
N ARG A 445 24.29 6.12 -27.21
CA ARG A 445 25.59 5.45 -27.25
C ARG A 445 25.69 4.60 -28.50
N VAL A 446 26.79 4.80 -29.23
CA VAL A 446 27.17 4.00 -30.39
C VAL A 446 28.23 3.02 -29.95
N TRP A 447 27.98 1.75 -30.24
CA TRP A 447 28.85 0.63 -29.88
C TRP A 447 29.39 -0.02 -31.14
N GLU A 448 30.59 -0.54 -31.03
CA GLU A 448 31.09 -1.50 -32.00
C GLU A 448 30.63 -2.90 -31.56
N TRP A 449 30.25 -3.74 -32.52
CA TRP A 449 29.82 -5.10 -32.24
C TRP A 449 30.88 -5.85 -31.43
N ASP A 450 30.46 -6.64 -30.44
CA ASP A 450 31.31 -7.44 -29.55
C ASP A 450 32.24 -6.66 -28.59
N ILE A 451 32.35 -5.34 -28.72
CA ILE A 451 33.24 -4.52 -27.90
C ILE A 451 32.43 -3.76 -26.84
N PRO A 452 32.62 -4.01 -25.53
CA PRO A 452 31.80 -3.43 -24.45
C PRO A 452 32.04 -1.94 -24.17
N VAL A 453 32.84 -1.26 -24.98
CA VAL A 453 33.17 0.16 -24.82
C VAL A 453 32.43 0.94 -25.89
N ASP A 454 31.76 2.02 -25.49
CA ASP A 454 31.07 2.89 -26.42
C ASP A 454 32.09 3.70 -27.23
N PHE A 455 31.99 3.58 -28.55
CA PHE A 455 32.81 4.35 -29.49
C PHE A 455 32.42 5.84 -29.46
N LYS A 456 31.12 6.12 -29.32
CA LYS A 456 30.60 7.48 -29.34
C LYS A 456 29.49 7.65 -28.32
N TYR A 457 29.71 8.62 -27.42
CA TYR A 457 28.72 9.13 -26.49
C TYR A 457 28.15 10.46 -27.00
N ILE A 458 26.83 10.57 -27.03
CA ILE A 458 26.09 11.79 -27.38
C ILE A 458 25.09 12.07 -26.28
N ALA A 459 25.34 13.13 -25.52
CA ALA A 459 24.39 13.68 -24.56
C ALA A 459 24.52 15.20 -24.55
N GLU A 460 23.41 15.88 -24.74
CA GLU A 460 23.31 17.33 -24.64
C GLU A 460 22.31 17.64 -23.52
N PRO A 461 22.52 18.67 -22.69
CA PRO A 461 21.58 19.01 -21.61
C PRO A 461 20.15 19.31 -22.09
N SER A 462 20.01 19.78 -23.33
CA SER A 462 18.71 20.04 -23.97
C SER A 462 18.02 18.78 -24.50
N MET A 463 18.74 17.66 -24.60
CA MET A 463 18.24 16.40 -25.14
C MET A 463 17.31 15.72 -24.13
N HIS A 464 16.29 15.05 -24.62
CA HIS A 464 15.36 14.26 -23.81
C HIS A 464 15.52 12.78 -24.13
N SER A 465 14.86 11.91 -23.34
CA SER A 465 14.88 10.47 -23.58
C SER A 465 14.33 10.17 -24.97
N MET A 466 14.97 9.22 -25.66
CA MET A 466 14.60 8.79 -27.01
C MET A 466 14.08 7.36 -26.95
N PRO A 467 12.77 7.17 -26.78
CA PRO A 467 12.19 5.85 -26.57
C PRO A 467 12.02 5.02 -27.85
N ALA A 468 12.18 5.62 -29.03
CA ALA A 468 12.07 4.94 -30.32
C ALA A 468 13.11 5.48 -31.30
N VAL A 469 13.90 4.57 -31.87
CA VAL A 469 14.86 4.88 -32.93
C VAL A 469 14.66 3.94 -34.10
N THR A 470 14.73 4.47 -35.31
CA THR A 470 14.70 3.71 -36.54
C THR A 470 15.76 4.19 -37.52
N LEU A 471 16.33 3.24 -38.26
CA LEU A 471 17.28 3.50 -39.33
C LEU A 471 16.53 3.76 -40.63
N SER A 472 16.97 4.76 -41.39
CA SER A 472 16.46 5.01 -42.74
C SER A 472 16.76 3.84 -43.68
N PRO A 473 15.92 3.56 -44.69
CA PRO A 473 16.15 2.50 -45.68
C PRO A 473 17.51 2.57 -46.40
N ASN A 474 18.04 3.79 -46.59
CA ASN A 474 19.35 4.01 -47.20
C ASN A 474 20.55 3.89 -46.24
N GLY A 475 20.31 3.58 -44.96
CA GLY A 475 21.34 3.47 -43.93
C GLY A 475 22.07 4.76 -43.54
N LYS A 476 21.66 5.93 -44.04
CA LYS A 476 22.38 7.20 -43.82
C LYS A 476 21.90 7.99 -42.62
N TRP A 477 20.68 7.77 -42.15
CA TRP A 477 20.04 8.60 -41.13
C TRP A 477 19.36 7.75 -40.07
N LEU A 478 19.38 8.25 -38.83
CA LEU A 478 18.64 7.71 -37.70
C LEU A 478 17.54 8.69 -37.35
N ALA A 479 16.29 8.24 -37.38
CA ALA A 479 15.18 8.98 -36.79
C ALA A 479 15.04 8.57 -35.33
N CYS A 480 15.34 9.50 -34.44
CA CYS A 480 15.14 9.34 -33.02
C CYS A 480 13.92 10.16 -32.60
N GLN A 481 12.86 9.50 -32.16
CA GLN A 481 11.77 10.20 -31.52
C GLN A 481 12.22 10.63 -30.14
N SER A 482 12.15 11.93 -29.87
CA SER A 482 12.49 12.52 -28.58
C SER A 482 11.21 12.88 -27.83
N MET A 483 11.23 12.66 -26.51
CA MET A 483 10.09 12.96 -25.63
C MET A 483 9.71 14.44 -25.59
N ASP A 484 10.52 15.33 -26.15
CA ASP A 484 10.24 16.77 -26.31
C ASP A 484 9.33 17.10 -27.51
N ASN A 485 8.55 16.12 -27.98
CA ASN A 485 7.61 16.25 -29.11
C ASN A 485 8.29 16.53 -30.47
N GLN A 486 9.54 16.09 -30.63
CA GLN A 486 10.33 16.27 -31.85
C GLN A 486 10.90 14.93 -32.34
N ILE A 487 11.04 14.78 -33.65
CA ILE A 487 11.87 13.73 -34.24
C ILE A 487 13.20 14.36 -34.61
N LEU A 488 14.26 13.87 -33.98
CA LEU A 488 15.63 14.30 -34.16
C LEU A 488 16.34 13.36 -35.12
N ILE A 489 16.98 13.93 -36.14
CA ILE A 489 17.69 13.16 -37.17
C ILE A 489 19.19 13.19 -36.89
N PHE A 490 19.78 12.02 -36.65
CA PHE A 490 21.23 11.86 -36.57
C PHE A 490 21.77 11.28 -37.87
N GLY A 491 22.95 11.73 -38.30
CA GLY A 491 23.68 11.05 -39.37
C GLY A 491 24.14 9.68 -38.88
N ALA A 492 23.77 8.61 -39.56
CA ALA A 492 24.13 7.24 -39.19
C ALA A 492 25.59 6.91 -39.54
N GLN A 493 26.18 7.65 -40.49
CA GLN A 493 27.54 7.41 -40.97
C GLN A 493 28.57 8.21 -40.18
N ASN A 494 29.58 7.50 -39.64
CA ASN A 494 30.82 7.98 -39.02
C ASN A 494 30.69 8.96 -37.84
N ARG A 495 30.17 10.17 -38.05
CA ARG A 495 30.26 11.27 -37.07
C ARG A 495 29.10 11.34 -36.09
N PHE A 496 27.98 10.65 -36.36
CA PHE A 496 26.78 10.61 -35.51
C PHE A 496 26.33 11.99 -35.02
N ARG A 497 26.37 13.00 -35.90
CA ARG A 497 25.97 14.37 -35.56
C ARG A 497 24.51 14.61 -35.87
N LEU A 498 23.85 15.36 -34.99
CA LEU A 498 22.48 15.84 -35.19
C LEU A 498 22.43 16.78 -36.41
N ASN A 499 21.51 16.50 -37.33
CA ASN A 499 21.23 17.36 -38.46
C ASN A 499 20.19 18.42 -38.06
N LYS A 500 20.66 19.62 -37.70
CA LYS A 500 19.79 20.73 -37.28
C LYS A 500 18.79 21.20 -38.35
N LYS A 501 19.02 20.85 -39.63
CA LYS A 501 18.09 21.18 -40.73
C LYS A 501 16.88 20.23 -40.79
N LYS A 502 16.97 19.06 -40.16
CA LYS A 502 15.95 18.00 -40.21
C LYS A 502 15.42 17.75 -38.81
N ILE A 503 14.46 18.58 -38.42
CA ILE A 503 13.75 18.46 -37.16
C ILE A 503 12.26 18.45 -37.48
N PHE A 504 11.57 17.37 -37.11
CA PHE A 504 10.14 17.23 -37.36
C PHE A 504 9.37 17.55 -36.09
N LYS A 505 8.49 18.56 -36.17
CA LYS A 505 7.66 19.04 -35.07
C LYS A 505 6.19 19.02 -35.47
N GLY A 506 5.31 19.22 -34.49
CA GLY A 506 3.86 19.28 -34.71
C GLY A 506 3.13 17.98 -34.37
N HIS A 507 3.74 17.14 -33.55
CA HIS A 507 3.14 15.93 -33.00
C HIS A 507 3.28 15.90 -31.48
N MET A 508 2.46 15.12 -30.78
CA MET A 508 2.52 15.02 -29.31
C MET A 508 2.84 13.59 -28.89
N VAL A 509 3.97 13.41 -28.21
CA VAL A 509 4.53 12.10 -27.85
C VAL A 509 5.05 12.05 -26.40
N ALA A 510 4.86 13.12 -25.64
CA ALA A 510 5.30 13.18 -24.24
C ALA A 510 4.85 11.93 -23.45
N GLY A 511 5.82 11.13 -23.00
CA GLY A 511 5.62 9.93 -22.20
C GLY A 511 5.34 8.64 -22.98
N TYR A 512 5.33 8.66 -24.31
CA TYR A 512 5.04 7.48 -25.14
C TYR A 512 6.22 7.10 -26.04
N ALA A 513 6.36 5.80 -26.29
CA ALA A 513 7.40 5.24 -27.14
C ALA A 513 6.85 5.00 -28.55
N CYS A 514 6.53 6.07 -29.29
CA CYS A 514 5.93 5.91 -30.60
C CYS A 514 7.00 5.61 -31.68
N GLN A 515 6.87 4.48 -32.35
CA GLN A 515 7.79 4.11 -33.42
C GLN A 515 7.63 5.04 -34.62
N VAL A 516 8.77 5.52 -35.11
CA VAL A 516 8.89 6.32 -36.32
C VAL A 516 9.32 5.42 -37.45
N ASP A 517 8.85 5.66 -38.67
CA ASP A 517 9.35 4.96 -39.84
C ASP A 517 9.49 5.90 -41.04
N PHE A 518 10.23 5.45 -42.05
CA PHE A 518 10.45 6.18 -43.29
C PHE A 518 9.67 5.53 -44.42
N SER A 519 9.26 6.32 -45.40
CA SER A 519 8.89 5.74 -46.68
C SER A 519 10.13 5.10 -47.35
N PRO A 520 9.97 4.01 -48.12
CA PRO A 520 11.07 3.32 -48.79
C PRO A 520 11.96 4.23 -49.65
N ASP A 521 11.34 5.18 -50.36
CA ASP A 521 12.02 6.18 -51.20
C ASP A 521 12.62 7.36 -50.41
N MET A 522 12.42 7.38 -49.09
CA MET A 522 12.81 8.45 -48.18
C MET A 522 12.10 9.80 -48.41
N SER A 523 10.99 9.83 -49.13
CA SER A 523 10.18 11.03 -49.33
C SER A 523 9.45 11.47 -48.06
N TYR A 524 9.02 10.54 -47.22
CA TYR A 524 8.17 10.81 -46.06
C TYR A 524 8.71 10.18 -44.78
N VAL A 525 8.36 10.82 -43.65
CA VAL A 525 8.55 10.29 -42.30
C VAL A 525 7.18 10.13 -41.68
N VAL A 526 6.92 9.00 -41.04
CA VAL A 526 5.66 8.70 -40.36
C VAL A 526 5.88 8.47 -38.87
N SER A 527 4.98 8.97 -38.03
CA SER A 527 4.94 8.63 -36.62
C SER A 527 3.52 8.64 -36.07
N GLY A 528 3.31 7.84 -35.02
CA GLY A 528 2.12 7.93 -34.19
C GLY A 528 2.21 8.97 -33.08
N ASP A 529 1.05 9.40 -32.60
CA ASP A 529 0.89 10.38 -31.52
C ASP A 529 0.12 9.83 -30.32
N ALA A 530 0.27 10.51 -29.18
CA ALA A 530 -0.55 10.37 -27.98
C ALA A 530 -2.06 10.51 -28.27
N ASP A 531 -2.42 11.42 -29.18
CA ASP A 531 -3.80 11.64 -29.63
C ASP A 531 -4.33 10.53 -30.56
N GLY A 532 -3.55 9.49 -30.86
CA GLY A 532 -3.94 8.45 -31.83
C GLY A 532 -3.90 8.91 -33.28
N LYS A 533 -3.22 10.02 -33.56
CA LYS A 533 -3.06 10.54 -34.91
C LYS A 533 -1.79 9.95 -35.54
N LEU A 534 -1.86 9.64 -36.82
CA LEU A 534 -0.72 9.36 -37.68
C LEU A 534 -0.30 10.68 -38.33
N ASN A 535 0.91 11.13 -38.02
CA ASN A 535 1.50 12.30 -38.64
C ASN A 535 2.49 11.89 -39.72
N ILE A 536 2.40 12.58 -40.87
CA ILE A 536 3.23 12.33 -42.03
C ILE A 536 3.92 13.65 -42.40
N TRP A 537 5.24 13.65 -42.34
CA TRP A 537 6.07 14.76 -42.76
C TRP A 537 6.72 14.47 -44.11
N ASP A 538 6.97 15.52 -44.88
CA ASP A 538 7.88 15.43 -46.02
C ASP A 538 9.31 15.57 -45.54
N TRP A 539 10.14 14.59 -45.91
CA TRP A 539 11.55 14.56 -45.59
C TRP A 539 12.29 15.78 -46.13
N LYS A 540 11.95 16.26 -47.34
CA LYS A 540 12.69 17.34 -48.00
C LYS A 540 12.41 18.70 -47.35
N THR A 541 11.15 19.03 -47.12
CA THR A 541 10.75 20.34 -46.57
C THR A 541 10.58 20.37 -45.05
N THR A 542 10.61 19.21 -44.38
CA THR A 542 10.35 19.03 -42.94
C THR A 542 8.99 19.53 -42.46
N LYS A 543 8.08 19.82 -43.41
CA LYS A 543 6.72 20.25 -43.09
C LYS A 543 5.86 19.04 -42.79
N LEU A 544 4.95 19.21 -41.84
CA LEU A 544 3.88 18.25 -41.61
C LEU A 544 2.90 18.36 -42.79
N TYR A 545 2.79 17.30 -43.59
CA TYR A 545 1.95 17.26 -44.79
C TYR A 545 0.54 16.81 -44.46
N HIS A 546 0.42 15.72 -43.70
CA HIS A 546 -0.87 15.12 -43.42
C HIS A 546 -0.95 14.61 -41.98
N ARG A 547 -2.17 14.67 -41.44
CA ARG A 547 -2.51 14.21 -40.10
C ARG A 547 -3.81 13.43 -40.19
N ILE A 548 -3.72 12.14 -39.96
CA ILE A 548 -4.84 11.21 -40.05
C ILE A 548 -5.19 10.77 -38.63
N LYS A 549 -6.46 10.86 -38.22
CA LYS A 549 -6.90 10.26 -36.95
C LYS A 549 -7.01 8.74 -37.16
N ALA A 550 -5.99 8.02 -36.71
CA ALA A 550 -5.87 6.59 -36.98
C ALA A 550 -6.53 5.74 -35.89
N HIS A 551 -6.25 6.03 -34.63
CA HIS A 551 -6.70 5.25 -33.47
C HIS A 551 -7.45 6.14 -32.48
N ASP A 552 -8.35 5.56 -31.68
CA ASP A 552 -9.08 6.32 -30.65
C ASP A 552 -8.18 6.66 -29.47
N LYS A 553 -7.28 5.73 -29.13
CA LYS A 553 -6.20 5.89 -28.14
C LYS A 553 -4.86 6.19 -28.83
N VAL A 554 -3.80 6.32 -28.03
CA VAL A 554 -2.40 6.49 -28.45
C VAL A 554 -2.05 5.53 -29.59
N CYS A 555 -1.48 6.09 -30.68
CA CYS A 555 -0.92 5.34 -31.79
C CYS A 555 0.57 5.13 -31.50
N ILE A 556 0.96 3.88 -31.24
CA ILE A 556 2.33 3.54 -30.83
C ILE A 556 3.20 3.30 -32.05
N SER A 557 2.87 2.34 -32.90
CA SER A 557 3.73 2.01 -34.03
C SER A 557 3.09 2.51 -35.32
N ALA A 558 3.90 3.15 -36.17
CA ALA A 558 3.62 3.37 -37.58
C ALA A 558 4.74 2.71 -38.38
N LEU A 559 4.38 1.84 -39.31
CA LEU A 559 5.32 1.17 -40.22
C LEU A 559 4.89 1.41 -41.66
N TRP A 560 5.84 1.78 -42.50
CA TRP A 560 5.63 1.85 -43.94
C TRP A 560 5.93 0.48 -44.55
N HIS A 561 5.12 0.03 -45.50
CA HIS A 561 5.39 -1.23 -46.18
C HIS A 561 6.63 -1.09 -47.09
N PRO A 562 7.66 -1.95 -47.00
CA PRO A 562 8.95 -1.75 -47.67
C PRO A 562 8.85 -1.73 -49.20
N HIS A 563 7.94 -2.51 -49.78
CA HIS A 563 7.76 -2.62 -51.24
C HIS A 563 6.65 -1.75 -51.81
N GLU A 564 5.76 -1.24 -50.97
CA GLU A 564 4.54 -0.59 -51.45
C GLU A 564 4.62 0.92 -51.27
N THR A 565 4.07 1.62 -52.25
CA THR A 565 4.23 3.07 -52.35
C THR A 565 3.43 3.83 -51.31
N SER A 566 2.25 3.34 -50.90
CA SER A 566 1.30 4.10 -50.07
C SER A 566 0.87 3.38 -48.79
N LYS A 567 1.13 2.07 -48.67
CA LYS A 567 0.62 1.30 -47.53
C LYS A 567 1.38 1.58 -46.24
N VAL A 568 0.63 2.00 -45.23
CA VAL A 568 1.12 2.24 -43.87
C VAL A 568 0.30 1.42 -42.89
N ILE A 569 0.98 0.74 -41.97
CA ILE A 569 0.35 -0.04 -40.91
C ILE A 569 0.56 0.66 -39.59
N THR A 570 -0.54 0.90 -38.87
CA THR A 570 -0.51 1.54 -37.56
C THR A 570 -1.08 0.63 -36.49
N CYS A 571 -0.57 0.75 -35.27
CA CYS A 571 -1.23 0.18 -34.10
C CYS A 571 -1.37 1.15 -32.94
N GLY A 572 -2.37 0.90 -32.13
CA GLY A 572 -2.65 1.70 -30.96
C GLY A 572 -2.95 0.88 -29.71
N TRP A 573 -3.07 1.62 -28.62
CA TRP A 573 -3.49 1.07 -27.32
C TRP A 573 -4.99 0.74 -27.26
N ASP A 574 -5.73 1.01 -28.32
CA ASP A 574 -7.11 0.54 -28.54
C ASP A 574 -7.15 -0.97 -28.86
N GLY A 575 -6.00 -1.61 -29.08
CA GLY A 575 -5.90 -3.05 -29.38
C GLY A 575 -6.14 -3.38 -30.84
N GLN A 576 -6.26 -2.36 -31.70
CA GLN A 576 -6.47 -2.52 -33.13
C GLN A 576 -5.17 -2.28 -33.90
N ILE A 577 -5.06 -2.95 -35.03
CA ILE A 577 -4.05 -2.67 -36.05
C ILE A 577 -4.79 -2.26 -37.30
N LYS A 578 -4.39 -1.14 -37.92
CA LYS A 578 -5.08 -0.56 -39.08
C LYS A 578 -4.11 -0.47 -40.25
N LEU A 579 -4.60 -0.85 -41.42
CA LEU A 579 -3.90 -0.72 -42.70
C LEU A 579 -4.47 0.48 -43.46
N TRP A 580 -3.60 1.37 -43.88
CA TRP A 580 -3.91 2.59 -44.62
C TRP A 580 -3.27 2.54 -46.02
N ASP A 581 -3.95 3.07 -47.04
CA ASP A 581 -3.47 3.16 -48.42
C ASP A 581 -4.02 4.39 -49.17
#